data_AF-A0A0N1J1B3-F1
#
_entry.id   AF-A0A0N1J1B3-F1
#
_cell.length_a   1.000
_cell.length_b   1.000
_cell.length_c   1.000
_cell.angle_alpha   90.00
_cell.angle_beta   90.00
_cell.angle_gamma   90.00
#
_symmetry.space_group_name_H-M   'P 1'
#
loop_
_entity.id
_entity.type
_entity.pdbx_description
1 polymer ?
#
loop_
_entity_poly.entity_id
_entity_poly.type
_entity_poly.pdbx_seq_one_letter_code
_entity_poly.pdbx_strand_id
1 'polypeptide(L)'
;MGQNLGQIMKVSLRSARPDQVGLHELVSAGELNNAGNYRGSIYASIDNGVTSLDSITIQGFMGAEYIEISDSSSAKQIAESVNAKSDLTGVEARAGTYAKIYNLSNSGEVTFMLHGSSEVPISATIESTSDLSPLYED
;
A
#
# COMPACT_ATOMS: atom_id res chain seq x y z
N MET A 1 -7.59 -44.99 -46.94
CA MET A 1 -7.16 -45.03 -45.54
C MET A 1 -6.35 -43.77 -45.26
N GLY A 2 -7.02 -42.70 -44.82
CA GLY A 2 -6.47 -41.34 -44.78
C GLY A 2 -5.86 -40.97 -43.43
N GLN A 3 -4.57 -40.64 -43.47
CA GLN A 3 -3.82 -39.70 -42.61
C GLN A 3 -4.22 -39.62 -41.13
N ASN A 4 -3.51 -40.35 -40.26
CA ASN A 4 -3.31 -39.91 -38.88
C ASN A 4 -1.89 -39.35 -38.77
N LEU A 5 -1.70 -38.15 -39.34
CA LEU A 5 -0.46 -37.39 -39.28
C LEU A 5 -0.27 -36.87 -37.85
N GLY A 6 0.50 -37.59 -37.05
CA GLY A 6 1.32 -37.07 -35.96
C GLY A 6 0.80 -35.86 -35.17
N GLN A 7 -0.43 -35.94 -34.64
CA GLN A 7 -0.94 -34.90 -33.75
C GLN A 7 -0.25 -35.02 -32.39
N ILE A 8 0.91 -34.40 -32.25
CA ILE A 8 1.61 -34.24 -30.98
C ILE A 8 0.98 -33.05 -30.27
N MET A 9 0.21 -33.32 -29.22
CA MET A 9 -0.21 -32.28 -28.26
C MET A 9 1.03 -31.88 -27.44
N LYS A 10 1.73 -30.83 -27.87
CA LYS A 10 2.81 -30.21 -27.09
C LYS A 10 2.18 -29.46 -25.92
N VAL A 11 2.04 -30.15 -24.79
CA VAL A 11 1.70 -29.52 -23.52
C VAL A 11 3.01 -29.13 -22.83
N SER A 12 3.36 -27.85 -22.89
CA SER A 12 4.44 -27.29 -22.08
C SER A 12 3.90 -26.95 -20.69
N LEU A 13 4.31 -27.70 -19.68
CA LEU A 13 4.09 -27.30 -18.29
C LEU A 13 5.22 -26.33 -17.91
N ARG A 14 4.90 -25.05 -17.72
CA ARG A 14 5.80 -24.12 -17.01
C ARG A 14 5.92 -24.63 -15.58
N SER A 15 7.16 -24.77 -15.12
CA SER A 15 7.54 -25.29 -13.81
C SER A 15 6.70 -24.67 -12.67
N ALA A 16 5.98 -25.48 -11.92
CA ALA A 16 5.26 -25.09 -10.70
C ALA A 16 6.13 -25.32 -9.45
N ARG A 17 7.39 -24.87 -9.48
CA ARG A 17 8.25 -24.99 -8.29
C ARG A 17 7.66 -24.10 -7.19
N PRO A 18 7.61 -24.56 -5.93
CA PRO A 18 6.97 -23.82 -4.83
C PRO A 18 7.48 -22.39 -4.63
N ASP A 19 8.72 -22.10 -5.02
CA ASP A 19 9.34 -20.77 -4.98
C ASP A 19 8.85 -19.82 -6.09
N GLN A 20 8.23 -20.33 -7.16
CA GLN A 20 7.71 -19.54 -8.28
C GLN A 20 6.19 -19.41 -8.33
N VAL A 21 5.46 -20.14 -7.48
CA VAL A 21 3.97 -20.13 -7.45
C VAL A 21 3.38 -19.68 -6.12
N GLY A 22 4.20 -19.20 -5.18
CA GLY A 22 3.74 -18.59 -3.95
C GLY A 22 3.13 -17.20 -4.17
N LEU A 23 2.11 -16.84 -3.39
CA LEU A 23 1.69 -15.45 -3.22
C LEU A 23 2.87 -14.67 -2.62
N HIS A 24 3.39 -13.71 -3.36
CA HIS A 24 4.43 -12.80 -2.88
C HIS A 24 3.76 -11.51 -2.44
N GLU A 25 3.58 -11.36 -1.12
CA GLU A 25 3.07 -10.13 -0.53
C GLU A 25 4.24 -9.34 0.07
N LEU A 26 4.41 -8.11 -0.40
CA LEU A 26 5.38 -7.17 0.14
C LEU A 26 4.57 -6.07 0.83
N VAL A 27 4.59 -6.06 2.15
CA VAL A 27 4.02 -4.98 2.95
C VAL A 27 5.12 -3.97 3.22
N SER A 28 4.98 -2.75 2.68
CA SER A 28 5.87 -1.65 3.03
C SER A 28 5.38 -1.01 4.32
N ALA A 29 6.18 -1.11 5.39
CA ALA A 29 5.92 -0.44 6.67
C ALA A 29 6.46 1.00 6.72
N GLY A 30 6.76 1.60 5.57
CA GLY A 30 7.28 2.97 5.49
C GLY A 30 6.24 3.99 5.95
N GLU A 31 6.62 4.86 6.90
CA GLU A 31 5.81 6.02 7.27
C GLU A 31 5.93 7.07 6.15
N LEU A 32 4.82 7.31 5.45
CA LEU A 32 4.75 8.31 4.37
C LEU A 32 4.78 9.74 4.94
N ASN A 33 4.34 9.92 6.20
CA ASN A 33 4.37 11.17 6.94
C ASN A 33 4.35 10.92 8.45
N ASN A 34 5.15 11.67 9.21
CA ASN A 34 5.06 11.71 10.67
C ASN A 34 4.49 13.07 11.11
N ALA A 35 3.23 13.08 11.57
CA ALA A 35 2.61 14.26 12.15
C ALA A 35 3.21 14.53 13.55
N GLY A 36 4.30 15.29 13.60
CA GLY A 36 4.88 15.73 14.87
C GLY A 36 3.92 16.61 15.70
N ASN A 37 4.15 16.69 17.01
CA ASN A 37 3.43 17.57 17.93
C ASN A 37 3.85 19.04 17.75
N TYR A 38 3.43 19.69 16.66
CA TYR A 38 3.79 21.08 16.39
C TYR A 38 2.77 22.05 17.02
N ARG A 39 3.15 22.71 18.12
CA ARG A 39 2.34 23.78 18.74
C ARG A 39 2.53 25.09 17.97
N GLY A 40 1.58 25.43 17.10
CA GLY A 40 1.37 26.80 16.60
C GLY A 40 1.92 27.13 15.21
N SER A 41 1.05 27.73 14.38
CA SER A 41 1.27 28.56 13.18
C SER A 41 2.21 28.10 12.05
N ILE A 42 2.67 26.85 12.05
CA ILE A 42 3.35 26.27 10.89
C ILE A 42 2.57 25.01 10.51
N TYR A 43 1.48 25.17 9.76
CA TYR A 43 1.08 24.13 8.81
C TYR A 43 2.18 24.10 7.73
N ALA A 44 3.36 23.59 8.08
CA ALA A 44 4.33 23.18 7.08
C ALA A 44 3.54 22.18 6.23
N SER A 45 3.50 22.39 4.92
CA SER A 45 2.93 21.38 4.03
C SER A 45 3.55 20.05 4.43
N ILE A 46 2.71 19.13 4.89
CA ILE A 46 3.14 17.79 5.23
C ILE A 46 3.62 17.19 3.91
N ASP A 47 4.94 17.24 3.69
CA ASP A 47 5.57 16.71 2.50
C ASP A 47 5.68 15.21 2.68
N ASN A 48 4.99 14.51 1.79
CA ASN A 48 4.88 13.07 1.80
C ASN A 48 6.16 12.38 1.28
N GLY A 49 7.18 13.18 0.92
CA GLY A 49 8.51 12.72 0.54
C GLY A 49 8.55 11.99 -0.81
N VAL A 50 7.41 11.86 -1.49
CA VAL A 50 7.33 11.22 -2.81
C VAL A 50 7.78 12.22 -3.86
N THR A 51 8.81 11.84 -4.61
CA THR A 51 9.38 12.67 -5.67
C THR A 51 9.27 11.98 -7.02
N SER A 52 9.30 12.76 -8.08
CA SER A 52 9.32 12.30 -9.47
C SER A 52 10.62 11.60 -9.87
N LEU A 53 11.62 11.63 -8.99
CA LEU A 53 12.82 10.80 -9.10
C LEU A 53 12.57 9.36 -8.62
N ASP A 54 11.48 9.12 -7.87
CA ASP A 54 11.10 7.79 -7.40
C ASP A 54 10.44 7.02 -8.54
N SER A 55 11.28 6.44 -9.39
CA SER A 55 10.80 5.56 -10.46
C SER A 55 10.60 4.13 -9.95
N ILE A 56 9.45 3.53 -10.26
CA ILE A 56 9.12 2.17 -9.82
C ILE A 56 9.06 1.26 -11.05
N THR A 57 9.91 0.22 -11.04
CA THR A 57 9.79 -0.90 -11.98
C THR A 57 9.08 -2.05 -11.27
N ILE A 58 7.87 -2.37 -11.72
CA ILE A 58 7.06 -3.48 -11.22
C ILE A 58 7.54 -4.74 -11.91
N GLN A 59 8.08 -5.69 -11.15
CA GLN A 59 8.51 -6.99 -11.65
C GLN A 59 7.49 -8.03 -11.20
N GLY A 60 6.74 -8.62 -12.13
CA GLY A 60 5.79 -9.68 -11.84
C GLY A 60 5.98 -10.89 -12.74
N PHE A 61 5.14 -11.91 -12.54
CA PHE A 61 5.28 -13.19 -13.24
C PHE A 61 4.93 -13.10 -14.73
N MET A 62 4.09 -12.13 -15.13
CA MET A 62 3.68 -11.91 -16.51
C MET A 62 4.67 -11.04 -17.29
N GLY A 63 5.43 -10.20 -16.59
CA GLY A 63 6.36 -9.26 -17.19
C GLY A 63 6.81 -8.19 -16.21
N ALA A 64 7.58 -7.24 -16.72
CA ALA A 64 8.03 -6.07 -15.98
C ALA A 64 7.50 -4.81 -16.65
N GLU A 65 7.03 -3.84 -15.85
CA GLU A 65 6.51 -2.57 -16.36
C GLU A 65 7.01 -1.41 -15.51
N TYR A 66 7.22 -0.28 -16.18
CA TYR A 66 7.63 0.96 -15.56
C TYR A 66 6.43 1.85 -15.27
N ILE A 67 6.39 2.45 -14.08
CA ILE A 67 5.42 3.50 -13.75
C ILE A 67 6.17 4.77 -13.33
N GLU A 68 5.70 5.90 -13.85
CA GLU A 68 6.13 7.22 -13.40
C GLU A 68 5.34 7.61 -12.15
N ILE A 69 6.07 8.01 -11.12
CA ILE A 69 5.48 8.61 -9.93
C ILE A 69 5.63 10.12 -10.05
N SER A 70 4.55 10.86 -9.78
CA SER A 70 4.61 12.33 -9.75
C SER A 70 4.98 12.80 -8.35
N ASP A 71 5.59 13.98 -8.24
CA ASP A 71 5.82 14.64 -6.95
C ASP A 71 4.53 14.68 -6.13
N SER A 72 4.63 14.38 -4.83
CA SER A 72 3.51 14.37 -3.90
C SER A 72 2.39 13.36 -4.22
N SER A 73 2.64 12.34 -5.04
CA SER A 73 1.65 11.28 -5.27
C SER A 73 1.28 10.60 -3.96
N SER A 74 -0.02 10.46 -3.69
CA SER A 74 -0.51 9.69 -2.54
C SER A 74 -0.28 8.20 -2.74
N ALA A 75 -0.21 7.43 -1.64
CA ALA A 75 -0.14 5.96 -1.70
C ALA A 75 -1.25 5.35 -2.57
N LYS A 76 -2.46 5.94 -2.54
CA LYS A 76 -3.58 5.53 -3.39
C LYS A 76 -3.24 5.68 -4.87
N GLN A 77 -2.76 6.84 -5.29
CA GLN A 77 -2.41 7.09 -6.70
C GLN A 77 -1.30 6.14 -7.17
N ILE A 78 -0.31 5.85 -6.32
CA ILE A 78 0.75 4.90 -6.63
C ILE A 78 0.16 3.49 -6.82
N ALA A 79 -0.69 3.03 -5.90
CA ALA A 79 -1.35 1.72 -6.02
C ALA A 79 -2.26 1.63 -7.26
N GLU A 80 -2.98 2.70 -7.60
CA GLU A 80 -3.76 2.78 -8.84
C GLU A 80 -2.87 2.67 -10.09
N SER A 81 -1.72 3.34 -10.12
CA SER A 81 -0.75 3.23 -11.21
C SER A 81 -0.19 1.81 -11.35
N VAL A 82 0.06 1.10 -10.25
CA VAL A 82 0.47 -0.31 -10.28
C VAL A 82 -0.65 -1.19 -10.82
N ASN A 83 -1.87 -1.03 -10.30
CA ASN A 83 -3.03 -1.84 -10.71
C ASN A 83 -3.43 -1.60 -12.17
N ALA A 84 -3.19 -0.41 -12.72
CA ALA A 84 -3.38 -0.13 -14.14
C ALA A 84 -2.46 -0.98 -15.06
N LYS A 85 -1.39 -1.57 -14.50
CA LYS A 85 -0.45 -2.46 -15.20
C LYS A 85 -0.56 -3.91 -14.73
N SER A 86 -1.58 -4.25 -13.95
CA SER A 86 -1.78 -5.61 -13.41
C SER A 86 -1.94 -6.65 -14.52
N ASP A 87 -2.62 -6.32 -15.62
CA ASP A 87 -2.79 -7.23 -16.78
C ASP A 87 -1.47 -7.58 -17.48
N LEU A 88 -0.42 -6.76 -17.31
CA LEU A 88 0.88 -6.93 -17.96
C LEU A 88 1.94 -7.51 -17.02
N THR A 89 1.82 -7.24 -15.73
CA THR A 89 2.80 -7.64 -14.70
C THR A 89 2.30 -8.82 -13.87
N GLY A 90 1.00 -8.95 -13.66
CA GLY A 90 0.38 -9.88 -12.72
C GLY A 90 0.52 -9.44 -11.26
N VAL A 91 0.75 -8.14 -11.00
CA VAL A 91 0.89 -7.56 -9.66
C VAL A 91 -0.35 -6.75 -9.31
N GLU A 92 -0.85 -6.94 -8.08
CA GLU A 92 -1.87 -6.09 -7.47
C GLU A 92 -1.26 -5.30 -6.31
N ALA A 93 -1.68 -4.04 -6.15
CA ALA A 93 -1.26 -3.15 -5.07
C ALA A 93 -2.46 -2.63 -4.27
N ARG A 94 -2.26 -2.49 -2.96
CA ARG A 94 -3.22 -1.88 -2.03
C ARG A 94 -2.55 -0.76 -1.25
N ALA A 95 -3.28 0.32 -1.02
CA ALA A 95 -2.84 1.44 -0.21
C ALA A 95 -3.76 1.56 1.01
N GLY A 96 -3.18 1.59 2.21
CA GLY A 96 -3.87 1.84 3.47
C GLY A 96 -3.32 3.10 4.13
N THR A 97 -4.20 3.91 4.71
CA THR A 97 -3.81 5.03 5.57
C THR A 97 -4.09 4.66 7.01
N TYR A 98 -3.06 4.73 7.85
CA TYR A 98 -3.16 4.46 9.28
C TYR A 98 -2.69 5.68 10.07
N ALA A 99 -3.29 5.88 11.24
CA ALA A 99 -2.84 6.88 12.20
C ALA A 99 -2.60 6.20 13.54
N LYS A 100 -1.40 6.38 14.10
CA LYS A 100 -1.04 5.88 15.42
C LYS A 100 -0.99 7.04 16.41
N ILE A 101 -1.92 7.05 17.35
CA ILE A 101 -1.90 7.96 18.50
C ILE A 101 -1.31 7.20 19.68
N TYR A 102 -0.28 7.76 20.29
CA TYR A 102 0.42 7.16 21.43
C TYR A 102 0.85 8.24 22.43
N ASN A 103 1.21 7.84 23.66
CA ASN A 103 1.61 8.74 24.74
C ASN A 103 0.55 9.82 25.09
N LEU A 104 -0.73 9.44 25.09
CA LEU A 104 -1.80 10.30 25.59
C LEU A 104 -1.55 10.63 27.07
N SER A 105 -1.39 11.92 27.37
CA SER A 105 -1.09 12.42 28.72
C SER A 105 -2.31 12.94 29.48
N ASN A 106 -3.45 13.09 28.79
CA ASN A 106 -4.70 13.54 29.38
C ASN A 106 -5.84 12.60 28.97
N SER A 107 -6.77 12.38 29.90
CA SER A 107 -8.10 11.80 29.62
C SER A 107 -8.98 12.81 28.90
N GLY A 108 -10.00 12.34 28.19
CA GLY A 108 -10.95 13.18 27.48
C GLY A 108 -11.24 12.68 26.06
N GLU A 109 -11.93 13.51 25.29
CA GLU A 109 -12.28 13.19 23.91
C GLU A 109 -11.10 13.46 22.97
N VAL A 110 -10.74 12.46 22.18
CA VAL A 110 -9.78 12.57 21.08
C VAL A 110 -10.57 12.45 19.79
N THR A 111 -10.58 13.52 18.99
CA THR A 111 -11.23 13.53 17.68
C THR A 111 -10.29 14.04 16.60
N PHE A 112 -10.33 13.41 15.43
CA PHE A 112 -9.66 13.89 14.23
C PHE A 112 -10.32 13.33 12.98
N MET A 113 -10.06 13.94 11.83
CA MET A 113 -10.46 13.42 10.53
C MET A 113 -9.29 12.61 9.96
N LEU A 114 -9.50 11.32 9.72
CA LEU A 114 -8.54 10.50 8.99
C LEU A 114 -8.78 10.70 7.49
N HIS A 115 -7.83 11.36 6.83
CA HIS A 115 -7.86 11.57 5.39
C HIS A 115 -7.16 10.42 4.66
N GLY A 116 -7.89 9.72 3.80
CA GLY A 116 -7.36 8.67 2.92
C GLY A 116 -8.02 8.73 1.53
N SER A 117 -8.44 7.57 0.99
CA SER A 117 -9.29 7.54 -0.20
C SER A 117 -10.65 8.22 0.00
N SER A 118 -11.06 8.34 1.26
CA SER A 118 -12.23 9.04 1.78
C SER A 118 -11.87 9.64 3.14
N GLU A 119 -12.67 10.59 3.62
CA GLU A 119 -12.51 11.18 4.95
C GLU A 119 -13.37 10.42 5.95
N VAL A 120 -12.76 9.98 7.05
CA VAL A 120 -13.45 9.25 8.12
C VAL A 120 -13.23 9.97 9.45
N PRO A 121 -14.30 10.44 10.14
CA PRO A 121 -14.15 11.02 11.45
C PRO A 121 -13.84 9.91 12.45
N ILE A 122 -12.75 10.08 13.19
CA ILE A 122 -12.35 9.20 14.29
C ILE A 122 -12.60 9.94 15.59
N SER A 123 -13.32 9.29 16.51
CA SER A 123 -13.52 9.77 17.87
C SER A 123 -13.32 8.64 18.87
N ALA A 124 -12.67 8.96 19.99
CA ALA A 124 -12.50 8.06 21.12
C ALA A 124 -12.56 8.87 22.42
N THR A 125 -13.23 8.32 23.43
CA THR A 125 -13.22 8.88 24.79
C THR A 125 -12.21 8.10 25.63
N ILE A 126 -11.16 8.78 26.07
CA ILE A 126 -10.14 8.21 26.95
C ILE A 126 -10.56 8.45 28.40
N GLU A 127 -11.03 7.41 29.08
CA GLU A 127 -11.38 7.49 30.51
C GLU A 127 -10.13 7.48 31.40
N SER A 128 -9.11 6.70 31.04
CA SER A 128 -7.83 6.65 31.74
C SER A 128 -6.67 6.48 30.77
N THR A 129 -5.59 7.23 30.98
CA THR A 129 -4.34 7.08 30.24
C THR A 129 -3.50 5.88 30.72
N SER A 130 -3.88 5.25 31.83
CA SER A 130 -3.28 4.01 32.31
C SER A 130 -3.90 2.75 31.70
N ASP A 131 -4.97 2.89 30.93
CA ASP A 131 -5.74 1.80 30.35
C ASP A 131 -6.00 2.10 28.87
N LEU A 132 -4.98 1.86 28.06
CA LEU A 132 -5.00 2.09 26.62
C LEU A 132 -4.72 0.77 25.91
N SER A 133 -5.69 0.29 25.14
CA SER A 133 -5.50 -0.80 24.18
C SER A 133 -5.45 -0.23 22.75
N PRO A 134 -4.64 -0.81 21.84
CA PRO A 134 -4.68 -0.45 20.43
C PRO A 134 -6.08 -0.63 19.84
N LEU A 135 -6.51 0.31 18.99
CA LEU A 135 -7.74 0.18 18.20
C LEU A 135 -7.54 -0.70 16.95
N TYR A 136 -6.28 -0.92 16.56
CA TYR A 136 -5.87 -1.77 15.45
C TYR A 136 -4.52 -2.41 15.79
N GLU A 137 -4.37 -3.70 15.47
CA GLU A 137 -3.14 -4.49 15.60
C GLU A 137 -2.87 -5.10 14.21
N ASP A 138 -1.64 -5.00 13.71
CA ASP A 138 -1.23 -5.55 12.39
C ASP A 138 -1.27 -7.09 12.36
#